data_AF-A0A846V137-F1
#
_entry.id   AF-A0A846V137-F1
#
_cell.length_a   1.000
_cell.length_b   1.000
_cell.length_c   1.000
_cell.angle_alpha   90.00
_cell.angle_beta   90.00
_cell.angle_gamma   90.00
#
_symmetry.space_group_name_H-M   'P 1'
#
loop_
_entity.id
_entity.type
_entity.pdbx_description
1 polymer ?
#
loop_
_entity_poly.entity_id
_entity_poly.type
_entity_poly.pdbx_seq_one_letter_code
_entity_poly.pdbx_strand_id
1 'polypeptide(L)'
;MPKNRNWTWAPVKEGNQTLGRVNYAVSDRASYRAFKTEANAARAPGTRFGHRQVPHGPGLGIQRAYASSKLRLRRTGAARALLAATNVLNPGHLPVPRNKSHLIADKFGGPSIQNNLSNERRSINLRGHKVIENRIGRLLHAASGGNTNPTRVRGGIVVRETFNAAGQPTGRLYMVSVKHLVTGNRTFHKFTFNRT
;
A
#
# COMPACT_ATOMS: atom_id res chain seq x y z
N MET A 1 -15.52 0.38 -26.13
CA MET A 1 -14.57 1.39 -25.63
C MET A 1 -13.33 0.70 -25.05
N PRO A 2 -12.09 1.04 -25.47
CA PRO A 2 -10.89 0.46 -24.88
C PRO A 2 -10.81 0.91 -23.41
N LYS A 3 -10.82 -0.03 -22.47
CA LYS A 3 -10.74 0.26 -21.02
C LYS A 3 -9.40 0.95 -20.70
N ASN A 4 -9.48 2.22 -20.30
CA ASN A 4 -8.39 3.11 -19.88
C ASN A 4 -7.28 2.35 -19.12
N ARG A 5 -6.12 2.18 -19.77
CA ARG A 5 -4.93 1.53 -19.18
C ARG A 5 -4.31 2.37 -18.07
N ASN A 6 -4.52 3.68 -18.08
CA ASN A 6 -4.09 4.63 -17.06
C ASN A 6 -5.28 5.51 -16.66
N TRP A 7 -5.32 5.99 -15.41
CA TRP A 7 -6.36 6.94 -14.96
C TRP A 7 -5.92 7.72 -13.73
N THR A 8 -6.52 8.89 -13.57
CA THR A 8 -6.44 9.72 -12.37
C THR A 8 -7.81 9.78 -11.72
N TRP A 9 -7.86 9.58 -10.39
CA TRP A 9 -9.09 9.71 -9.62
C TRP A 9 -9.40 11.17 -9.33
N ALA A 10 -10.66 11.45 -9.02
CA ALA A 10 -11.06 12.73 -8.45
C ALA A 10 -10.20 13.09 -7.22
N PRO A 11 -10.07 14.38 -6.87
CA PRO A 11 -9.34 14.76 -5.66
C PRO A 11 -9.94 14.12 -4.40
N VAL A 12 -9.09 13.62 -3.51
CA VAL A 12 -9.49 13.30 -2.13
C VAL A 12 -9.73 14.61 -1.42
N LYS A 13 -10.98 14.87 -1.01
CA LYS A 13 -11.37 16.09 -0.32
C LYS A 13 -11.81 15.84 1.12
N GLU A 14 -11.65 16.87 1.94
CA GLU A 14 -12.16 17.01 3.30
C GLU A 14 -12.72 18.44 3.44
N GLY A 15 -14.06 18.54 3.46
CA GLY A 15 -14.74 19.82 3.21
C GLY A 15 -14.31 20.41 1.86
N ASN A 16 -13.92 21.68 1.86
CA ASN A 16 -13.43 22.39 0.67
C ASN A 16 -11.94 22.17 0.38
N GLN A 17 -11.20 21.53 1.30
CA GLN A 17 -9.77 21.29 1.14
C GLN A 17 -9.53 20.05 0.27
N THR A 18 -8.68 20.18 -0.75
CA THR A 18 -8.09 19.02 -1.44
C THR A 18 -6.91 18.51 -0.62
N LEU A 19 -6.88 17.20 -0.37
CA LEU A 19 -5.82 16.51 0.38
C LEU A 19 -4.84 15.76 -0.53
N GLY A 20 -5.23 15.48 -1.77
CA GLY A 20 -4.38 14.78 -2.72
C GLY A 20 -5.16 14.12 -3.85
N ARG A 21 -4.44 13.37 -4.68
CA ARG A 21 -4.98 12.67 -5.86
C ARG A 21 -4.40 11.28 -5.98
N VAL A 22 -5.23 10.34 -6.47
CA VAL A 22 -4.80 8.97 -6.79
C VAL A 22 -4.54 8.88 -8.29
N ASN A 23 -3.39 8.34 -8.68
CA ASN A 23 -3.11 7.99 -10.07
C ASN A 23 -2.81 6.51 -10.20
N TYR A 24 -3.22 5.93 -11.32
CA TYR A 24 -2.93 4.56 -11.71
C TYR A 24 -2.33 4.52 -13.10
N ALA A 25 -1.30 3.70 -13.25
CA ALA A 25 -0.77 3.32 -14.55
C ALA A 25 -0.50 1.80 -14.61
N VAL A 26 -0.70 1.22 -15.78
CA VAL A 26 -0.05 -0.07 -16.10
C VAL A 26 1.46 0.15 -16.09
N SER A 27 2.19 -0.82 -15.55
CA SER A 27 3.64 -0.81 -15.47
C SER A 27 4.19 -2.06 -16.15
N ASP A 28 5.50 -2.12 -16.30
CA ASP A 28 6.22 -3.30 -16.75
C ASP A 28 6.97 -4.02 -15.61
N ARG A 29 7.60 -5.14 -15.96
CA ARG A 29 8.40 -5.98 -15.06
C ARG A 29 9.68 -5.30 -14.59
N ALA A 30 10.35 -4.54 -15.46
CA ALA A 30 11.62 -3.89 -15.16
C ALA A 30 11.43 -2.80 -14.12
N SER A 31 10.44 -1.91 -14.32
CA SER A 31 10.01 -0.88 -13.38
C SER A 31 9.65 -1.45 -12.01
N TYR A 32 8.90 -2.57 -11.96
CA TYR A 32 8.58 -3.25 -10.71
C TYR A 32 9.83 -3.81 -10.01
N ARG A 33 10.75 -4.43 -10.76
CA ARG A 33 11.98 -5.00 -10.21
C ARG A 33 12.91 -3.90 -9.70
N ALA A 34 13.12 -2.84 -10.47
CA ALA A 34 13.92 -1.68 -10.07
C ALA A 34 13.41 -1.10 -8.74
N PHE A 35 12.10 -0.86 -8.64
CA PHE A 35 11.51 -0.35 -7.40
C PHE A 35 11.62 -1.35 -6.24
N LYS A 36 11.46 -2.66 -6.49
CA LYS A 36 11.64 -3.68 -5.47
C LYS A 36 13.09 -3.74 -4.96
N THR A 37 14.06 -3.54 -5.84
CA THR A 37 15.49 -3.46 -5.49
C THR A 37 15.77 -2.19 -4.69
N GLU A 38 15.30 -1.02 -5.13
CA GLU A 38 15.40 0.26 -4.39
C GLU A 38 14.83 0.10 -2.97
N ALA A 39 13.64 -0.49 -2.88
CA ALA A 39 12.96 -0.65 -1.60
C ALA A 39 13.73 -1.54 -0.62
N ASN A 40 14.49 -2.52 -1.11
CA ASN A 40 15.24 -3.52 -0.36
C ASN A 40 14.56 -3.96 0.97
N ALA A 41 13.24 -4.14 0.92
CA ALA A 41 12.42 -4.53 2.06
C ALA A 41 12.26 -6.05 2.05
N ALA A 42 13.39 -6.74 2.28
CA ALA A 42 13.45 -8.20 2.31
C ALA A 42 12.50 -8.76 3.37
N ARG A 43 11.97 -9.95 3.08
CA ARG A 43 11.05 -10.66 3.99
C ARG A 43 11.90 -11.71 4.68
N ALA A 44 11.90 -11.72 6.01
CA ALA A 44 12.56 -12.78 6.75
C ALA A 44 11.97 -14.15 6.36
N PRO A 45 12.76 -15.25 6.40
CA PRO A 45 12.25 -16.59 6.15
C PRO A 45 10.97 -16.88 6.94
N GLY A 46 9.99 -17.55 6.32
CA GLY A 46 8.67 -17.79 6.92
C GLY A 46 7.73 -16.58 6.96
N THR A 47 8.25 -15.35 6.90
CA THR A 47 7.42 -14.14 6.92
C THR A 47 6.91 -13.77 5.52
N ARG A 48 5.74 -13.15 5.49
CA ARG A 48 5.14 -12.65 4.24
C ARG A 48 5.32 -11.16 4.05
N PHE A 49 5.81 -10.48 5.08
CA PHE A 49 5.94 -9.04 5.17
C PHE A 49 7.40 -8.68 5.41
N GLY A 50 7.88 -7.66 4.71
CA GLY A 50 9.22 -7.11 4.86
C GLY A 50 9.12 -5.60 4.99
N HIS A 51 10.08 -5.01 5.69
CA HIS A 51 10.07 -3.58 5.98
C HIS A 51 11.49 -3.02 5.97
N ARG A 52 11.61 -1.76 5.57
CA ARG A 52 12.84 -0.97 5.66
C ARG A 52 12.48 0.50 5.85
N GLN A 53 13.29 1.22 6.62
CA GLN A 53 13.17 2.67 6.75
C GLN A 53 14.45 3.34 6.25
N VAL A 54 14.32 4.57 5.79
CA VAL A 54 15.43 5.47 5.49
C VAL A 54 15.17 6.75 6.28
N PRO A 55 16.05 7.12 7.23
CA PRO A 55 15.90 8.35 7.99
C PRO A 55 16.36 9.57 7.18
N HIS A 56 16.00 10.78 7.61
CA HIS A 56 16.57 12.02 7.05
C HIS A 56 18.07 12.18 7.36
N GLY A 57 18.55 11.48 8.39
CA GLY A 57 19.94 11.48 8.86
C GLY A 57 20.05 10.67 10.16
N PRO A 58 21.26 10.44 10.70
CA PRO A 58 21.45 9.74 11.96
C PRO A 58 20.65 10.41 13.10
N GLY A 59 19.82 9.64 13.82
CA GLY A 59 18.99 10.17 14.91
C GLY A 59 17.78 11.02 14.49
N LEU A 60 17.59 11.27 13.18
CA LEU A 60 16.47 12.04 12.67
C LEU A 60 15.26 11.15 12.35
N GLY A 61 14.10 11.79 12.16
CA GLY A 61 12.86 11.12 11.77
C GLY A 61 12.95 10.36 10.43
N ILE A 62 11.93 9.54 10.17
CA ILE A 62 11.83 8.75 8.94
C ILE A 62 11.65 9.69 7.74
N GLN A 63 12.44 9.52 6.69
CA GLN A 63 12.23 10.15 5.38
C GLN A 63 11.40 9.25 4.47
N ARG A 64 11.70 7.94 4.45
CA ARG A 64 11.00 6.95 3.63
C ARG A 64 10.78 5.67 4.40
N ALA A 65 9.58 5.11 4.30
CA ALA A 65 9.29 3.76 4.76
C ALA A 65 8.91 2.89 3.57
N TYR A 66 9.58 1.75 3.45
CA TYR A 66 9.31 0.73 2.46
C TYR A 66 8.66 -0.48 3.14
N ALA A 67 7.65 -1.04 2.49
CA ALA A 67 7.02 -2.29 2.91
C ALA A 67 6.87 -3.20 1.70
N SER A 68 7.09 -4.50 1.88
CA SER A 68 6.87 -5.50 0.84
C SER A 68 6.04 -6.65 1.37
N SER A 69 5.10 -7.17 0.56
CA SER A 69 4.32 -8.35 0.96
C SER A 69 3.97 -9.30 -0.19
N LYS A 70 3.76 -10.58 0.14
CA LYS A 70 3.10 -11.53 -0.78
C LYS A 70 1.62 -11.16 -0.83
N LEU A 71 1.11 -10.85 -2.02
CA LEU A 71 -0.26 -10.39 -2.20
C LEU A 71 -1.21 -11.60 -2.18
N ARG A 72 -2.13 -11.61 -1.22
CA ARG A 72 -3.21 -12.59 -1.05
C ARG A 72 -4.46 -11.87 -0.56
N LEU A 73 -5.59 -12.55 -0.44
CA LEU A 73 -6.74 -11.97 0.26
C LEU A 73 -6.73 -12.43 1.72
N ARG A 74 -7.32 -11.63 2.59
CA ARG A 74 -7.60 -12.08 3.95
C ARG A 74 -8.78 -13.05 3.93
N ARG A 75 -8.77 -14.03 4.84
CA ARG A 75 -9.90 -14.95 5.03
C ARG A 75 -11.13 -14.15 5.48
N THR A 76 -12.26 -14.37 4.82
CA THR A 76 -13.56 -13.79 5.23
C THR A 76 -13.85 -14.15 6.69
N GLY A 77 -14.34 -13.19 7.47
CA GLY A 77 -14.67 -13.40 8.89
C GLY A 77 -13.48 -13.45 9.86
N ALA A 78 -12.24 -13.34 9.39
CA ALA A 78 -11.09 -13.30 10.29
C ALA A 78 -11.15 -12.08 11.24
N ALA A 79 -10.85 -12.30 12.52
CA ALA A 79 -10.85 -11.25 13.55
C ALA A 79 -9.81 -10.16 13.25
N ARG A 80 -10.26 -8.90 13.17
CA ARG A 80 -9.38 -7.74 12.91
C ARG A 80 -8.68 -7.34 14.20
N ALA A 81 -7.37 -7.14 14.12
CA ALA A 81 -6.62 -6.60 15.24
C ALA A 81 -7.10 -5.18 15.56
N LEU A 82 -7.26 -4.88 16.86
CA LEU A 82 -7.51 -3.53 17.35
C LEU A 82 -6.23 -2.70 17.17
N LEU A 83 -6.29 -1.64 16.38
CA LEU A 83 -5.09 -0.84 16.07
C LEU A 83 -4.75 0.18 17.16
N ALA A 84 -5.68 0.47 18.09
CA ALA A 84 -5.54 1.56 19.06
C ALA A 84 -4.25 1.48 19.89
N ALA A 85 -3.89 0.27 20.36
CA ALA A 85 -2.70 0.05 21.18
C ALA A 85 -1.40 -0.13 20.39
N THR A 86 -1.45 -0.29 19.06
CA THR A 86 -0.24 -0.55 18.26
C THR A 86 0.52 0.73 17.92
N ASN A 87 1.82 0.81 18.18
CA ASN A 87 2.64 1.94 17.73
C ASN A 87 2.63 2.11 16.20
N VAL A 88 3.14 3.25 15.71
CA VAL A 88 3.18 3.61 14.29
C VAL A 88 4.57 4.12 13.88
N LEU A 89 4.81 4.23 12.58
CA LEU A 89 6.06 4.75 12.00
C LEU A 89 6.29 6.24 12.33
N ASN A 90 5.23 7.03 12.38
CA ASN A 90 5.27 8.48 12.56
C ASN A 90 4.45 8.92 13.79
N PRO A 91 4.88 8.57 15.02
CA PRO A 91 4.09 8.83 16.23
C PRO A 91 3.91 10.33 16.49
N GLY A 92 4.86 11.18 16.07
CA GLY A 92 4.76 12.64 16.21
C GLY A 92 3.74 13.31 15.29
N HIS A 93 3.27 12.63 14.23
CA HIS A 93 2.20 13.17 13.39
C HIS A 93 0.84 12.76 13.96
N LEU A 94 0.06 13.74 14.44
CA LEU A 94 -1.22 13.53 15.11
C LEU A 94 -2.36 14.22 14.34
N PRO A 95 -2.77 13.69 13.17
CA PRO A 95 -3.85 14.30 12.39
C PRO A 95 -5.17 14.21 13.16
N VAL A 96 -6.05 15.19 12.96
CA VAL A 96 -7.41 15.20 13.52
C VAL A 96 -8.41 15.01 12.37
N PRO A 97 -9.30 13.99 12.42
CA PRO A 97 -9.34 12.91 13.39
C PRO A 97 -8.19 11.90 13.23
N ARG A 98 -7.69 11.38 14.36
CA ARG A 98 -6.58 10.41 14.40
C ARG A 98 -7.00 9.09 13.76
N ASN A 99 -6.26 8.64 12.76
CA ASN A 99 -6.49 7.34 12.13
C ASN A 99 -5.16 6.65 11.81
N LYS A 100 -5.07 5.35 12.13
CA LYS A 100 -3.94 4.51 11.72
C LYS A 100 -4.23 3.90 10.36
N SER A 101 -3.30 4.05 9.43
CA SER A 101 -3.37 3.51 8.07
C SER A 101 -2.27 2.47 7.90
N HIS A 102 -2.64 1.31 7.37
CA HIS A 102 -1.65 0.32 6.95
C HIS A 102 -0.96 0.77 5.66
N LEU A 103 0.37 0.61 5.57
CA LEU A 103 1.09 0.76 4.30
C LEU A 103 0.63 -0.33 3.31
N ILE A 104 0.61 -1.58 3.76
CA ILE A 104 -0.01 -2.72 3.07
C ILE A 104 -1.24 -3.12 3.84
N ALA A 105 -2.41 -2.92 3.21
CA ALA A 105 -3.70 -3.19 3.85
C ALA A 105 -3.81 -4.61 4.43
N ASP A 106 -4.44 -4.71 5.61
CA ASP A 106 -4.76 -5.98 6.26
C ASP A 106 -5.56 -6.93 5.34
N LYS A 107 -6.45 -6.38 4.49
CA LYS A 107 -7.20 -7.18 3.50
C LYS A 107 -6.30 -7.93 2.52
N PHE A 108 -5.04 -7.50 2.38
CA PHE A 108 -4.01 -8.14 1.57
C PHE A 108 -3.01 -8.98 2.38
N GLY A 109 -3.30 -9.20 3.66
CA GLY A 109 -2.44 -9.92 4.59
C GLY A 109 -1.28 -9.09 5.14
N GLY A 110 -1.38 -7.76 5.10
CA GLY A 110 -0.45 -6.89 5.82
C GLY A 110 -0.66 -7.01 7.34
N PRO A 111 0.41 -7.14 8.14
CA PRO A 111 0.29 -7.29 9.59
C PRO A 111 -0.08 -5.97 10.28
N SER A 112 -0.75 -6.05 11.44
CA SER A 112 -1.04 -4.90 12.31
C SER A 112 0.10 -4.71 13.31
N ILE A 113 1.23 -4.22 12.81
CA ILE A 113 2.44 -3.93 13.58
C ILE A 113 2.96 -2.55 13.23
N GLN A 114 3.79 -1.96 14.10
CA GLN A 114 4.37 -0.62 13.91
C GLN A 114 4.98 -0.42 12.52
N ASN A 115 5.75 -1.41 12.05
CA ASN A 115 6.43 -1.38 10.75
C ASN A 115 5.50 -1.27 9.52
N ASN A 116 4.20 -1.51 9.70
CA ASN A 116 3.20 -1.43 8.63
C ASN A 116 2.15 -0.34 8.91
N LEU A 117 2.26 0.45 9.98
CA LEU A 117 1.24 1.40 10.38
C LEU A 117 1.78 2.83 10.39
N SER A 118 0.98 3.76 9.92
CA SER A 118 1.28 5.20 9.98
C SER A 118 0.04 5.96 10.45
N ASN A 119 0.24 7.05 11.18
CA ASN A 119 -0.80 8.03 11.41
C ASN A 119 -1.08 8.79 10.10
N GLU A 120 -2.36 8.96 9.80
CA GLU A 120 -2.87 9.56 8.57
C GLU A 120 -4.24 10.21 8.82
N ARG A 121 -4.59 11.26 8.08
CA ARG A 121 -5.98 11.75 8.03
C ARG A 121 -6.94 10.62 7.62
N ARG A 122 -8.07 10.50 8.33
CA ARG A 122 -9.10 9.49 8.05
C ARG A 122 -9.59 9.53 6.61
N SER A 123 -9.76 10.72 6.03
CA SER A 123 -10.22 10.91 4.65
C SER A 123 -9.23 10.31 3.62
N ILE A 124 -7.93 10.44 3.85
CA ILE A 124 -6.90 9.84 2.98
C ILE A 124 -6.98 8.31 3.04
N ASN A 125 -7.08 7.74 4.25
CA ASN A 125 -7.16 6.29 4.43
C ASN A 125 -8.44 5.69 3.81
N LEU A 126 -9.60 6.26 4.15
CA LEU A 126 -10.91 5.69 3.79
C LEU A 126 -11.37 6.03 2.38
N ARG A 127 -10.79 7.06 1.74
CA ARG A 127 -11.14 7.46 0.35
C ARG A 127 -9.97 7.23 -0.60
N GLY A 128 -8.80 7.81 -0.32
CA GLY A 128 -7.61 7.70 -1.18
C GLY A 128 -7.07 6.28 -1.27
N HIS A 129 -6.54 5.76 -0.16
CA HIS A 129 -5.95 4.41 -0.14
C HIS A 129 -7.00 3.34 -0.42
N LYS A 130 -8.24 3.54 0.04
CA LYS A 130 -9.33 2.60 -0.22
C LYS A 130 -9.62 2.41 -1.71
N VAL A 131 -9.53 3.47 -2.52
CA VAL A 131 -9.69 3.38 -3.98
C VAL A 131 -8.58 2.54 -4.61
N ILE A 132 -7.33 2.75 -4.22
CA ILE A 132 -6.16 1.96 -4.66
C ILE A 132 -6.36 0.49 -4.27
N GLU A 133 -6.67 0.24 -3.01
CA GLU A 133 -6.95 -1.08 -2.47
C GLU A 133 -8.08 -1.78 -3.23
N ASN A 134 -9.19 -1.11 -3.54
CA ASN A 134 -10.30 -1.70 -4.26
C ASN A 134 -9.92 -2.04 -5.70
N ARG A 135 -9.07 -1.23 -6.35
CA ARG A 135 -8.52 -1.57 -7.67
C ARG A 135 -7.61 -2.78 -7.62
N ILE A 136 -6.70 -2.87 -6.65
CA ILE A 136 -5.86 -4.05 -6.45
C ILE A 136 -6.71 -5.30 -6.22
N GLY A 137 -7.78 -5.19 -5.41
CA GLY A 137 -8.73 -6.28 -5.19
C GLY A 137 -9.38 -6.77 -6.49
N ARG A 138 -9.80 -5.84 -7.37
CA ARG A 138 -10.34 -6.20 -8.70
C ARG A 138 -9.32 -6.87 -9.61
N LEU A 139 -8.06 -6.43 -9.59
CA LEU A 139 -6.98 -7.09 -10.35
C LEU A 139 -6.74 -8.52 -9.85
N LEU A 140 -6.72 -8.72 -8.54
CA LEU A 140 -6.58 -10.04 -7.93
C LEU A 140 -7.75 -10.99 -8.20
N HIS A 141 -8.95 -10.43 -8.33
CA HIS A 141 -10.14 -11.19 -8.71
C HIS A 141 -10.07 -11.60 -10.18
N ALA A 142 -9.78 -10.65 -11.08
CA ALA A 142 -9.65 -10.95 -12.51
C ALA A 142 -8.55 -12.00 -12.80
N ALA A 143 -7.45 -11.96 -12.06
CA ALA A 143 -6.35 -12.90 -12.20
C ALA A 143 -6.58 -14.27 -11.54
N SER A 144 -7.65 -14.44 -10.76
CA SER A 144 -7.85 -15.67 -9.99
C SER A 144 -8.32 -16.85 -10.84
N GLY A 145 -8.85 -16.64 -12.04
CA GLY A 145 -9.38 -17.71 -12.88
C GLY A 145 -10.41 -18.57 -12.14
N GLY A 146 -11.29 -17.94 -11.35
CA GLY A 146 -12.29 -18.65 -10.53
C GLY A 146 -11.78 -19.13 -9.16
N ASN A 147 -10.48 -19.05 -8.87
CA ASN A 147 -9.96 -19.45 -7.56
C ASN A 147 -10.36 -18.44 -6.46
N THR A 148 -11.21 -18.88 -5.53
CA THR A 148 -11.71 -18.06 -4.43
C THR A 148 -10.91 -18.23 -3.14
N ASN A 149 -9.91 -19.11 -3.09
CA ASN A 149 -9.14 -19.37 -1.87
C ASN A 149 -8.44 -18.06 -1.42
N PRO A 150 -8.76 -17.56 -0.21
CA PRO A 150 -8.22 -16.28 0.25
C PRO A 150 -6.72 -16.37 0.54
N THR A 151 -6.23 -17.51 1.03
CA THR A 151 -4.83 -17.65 1.46
C THR A 151 -3.84 -17.81 0.31
N ARG A 152 -4.34 -18.08 -0.90
CA ARG A 152 -3.52 -18.26 -2.11
C ARG A 152 -2.79 -16.97 -2.46
N VAL A 153 -1.48 -17.08 -2.67
CA VAL A 153 -0.65 -15.96 -3.14
C VAL A 153 -0.93 -15.73 -4.62
N ARG A 154 -1.32 -14.51 -4.96
CA ARG A 154 -1.70 -14.08 -6.31
C ARG A 154 -0.74 -13.03 -6.88
N GLY A 155 0.28 -12.65 -6.12
CA GLY A 155 1.16 -11.57 -6.53
C GLY A 155 2.14 -11.11 -5.47
N GLY A 156 2.72 -9.95 -5.72
CA GLY A 156 3.56 -9.23 -4.77
C GLY A 156 3.20 -7.75 -4.78
N ILE A 157 3.31 -7.11 -3.64
CA ILE A 157 3.16 -5.67 -3.47
C ILE A 157 4.42 -5.12 -2.80
N VAL A 158 4.86 -3.96 -3.27
CA VAL A 158 5.89 -3.13 -2.64
C VAL A 158 5.32 -1.72 -2.53
N VAL A 159 5.44 -1.13 -1.34
CA VAL A 159 4.92 0.19 -1.03
C VAL A 159 6.06 1.05 -0.52
N ARG A 160 6.09 2.31 -0.93
CA ARG A 160 6.91 3.36 -0.34
C ARG A 160 5.99 4.46 0.17
N GLU A 161 6.10 4.80 1.44
CA GLU A 161 5.60 6.06 2.00
C GLU A 161 6.78 7.01 2.17
N THR A 162 6.54 8.27 1.90
CA THR A 162 7.51 9.36 2.07
C THR A 162 6.99 10.31 3.14
N PHE A 163 7.89 10.89 3.92
CA PHE A 163 7.56 11.79 5.01
C PHE A 163 8.42 13.05 4.93
N ASN A 164 7.87 14.18 5.36
CA ASN A 164 8.65 15.40 5.60
C ASN A 164 9.41 15.33 6.93
N ALA A 165 10.20 16.36 7.24
CA ALA A 165 10.97 16.43 8.49
C ALA A 165 10.09 16.40 9.75
N ALA A 166 8.84 16.88 9.66
CA ALA A 166 7.87 16.83 10.75
C ALA A 166 7.16 15.47 10.90
N GLY A 167 7.57 14.44 10.13
CA GLY A 167 6.97 13.11 10.17
C GLY A 167 5.58 13.02 9.51
N GLN A 168 5.17 14.04 8.76
CA GLN A 168 3.91 14.03 8.02
C GLN A 168 4.09 13.24 6.72
N PRO A 169 3.19 12.29 6.39
CA PRO A 169 3.22 11.62 5.10
C PRO A 169 3.05 12.61 3.95
N THR A 170 3.83 12.48 2.87
CA THR A 170 3.81 13.38 1.70
C THR A 170 3.43 12.67 0.40
N GLY A 171 3.73 11.38 0.28
CA GLY A 171 3.27 10.59 -0.86
C GLY A 171 3.41 9.09 -0.64
N ARG A 172 2.47 8.31 -1.20
CA ARG A 172 2.52 6.85 -1.18
C ARG A 172 2.53 6.28 -2.58
N LEU A 173 3.50 5.41 -2.86
CA LEU A 173 3.62 4.70 -4.13
C LEU A 173 3.49 3.20 -3.90
N TYR A 174 2.68 2.55 -4.72
CA TYR A 174 2.46 1.11 -4.72
C TYR A 174 2.88 0.53 -6.07
N MET A 175 3.77 -0.46 -6.03
CA MET A 175 4.06 -1.32 -7.17
C MET A 175 3.51 -2.70 -6.90
N VAL A 176 2.66 -3.18 -7.81
CA VAL A 176 1.94 -4.44 -7.66
C VAL A 176 2.23 -5.32 -8.85
N SER A 177 2.61 -6.57 -8.57
CA SER A 177 2.63 -7.65 -9.56
C SER A 177 1.48 -8.60 -9.29
N VAL A 178 0.75 -8.98 -10.33
CA VAL A 178 -0.37 -9.92 -10.23
C VAL A 178 -0.11 -11.08 -11.18
N LYS A 179 -0.18 -12.31 -10.68
CA LYS A 179 -0.03 -13.54 -11.45
C LYS A 179 -1.43 -14.08 -11.79
N HIS A 180 -1.71 -14.20 -13.08
CA HIS A 180 -2.88 -14.92 -13.58
C HIS A 180 -2.71 -16.42 -13.28
N LEU A 181 -3.71 -17.04 -12.66
CA LEU A 181 -3.54 -18.40 -12.16
C LEU A 181 -3.60 -19.47 -13.25
N VAL A 182 -4.44 -19.27 -14.27
CA VAL A 182 -4.56 -20.23 -15.39
C VAL A 182 -3.34 -20.14 -16.31
N THR A 183 -3.10 -18.97 -16.90
CA THR A 183 -2.01 -18.75 -17.87
C THR A 183 -0.62 -18.56 -17.25
N GLY A 184 -0.51 -18.37 -15.93
CA GLY A 184 0.76 -18.07 -15.27
C GLY A 184 1.34 -16.67 -15.55
N ASN A 185 0.77 -15.92 -16.50
CA ASN A 185 1.23 -14.61 -16.91
C ASN A 185 1.19 -13.59 -15.77
N ARG A 186 2.15 -12.66 -15.75
CA ARG A 186 2.22 -11.60 -14.74
C ARG A 186 1.99 -10.23 -15.34
N THR A 187 1.08 -9.47 -14.74
CA THR A 187 0.88 -8.05 -15.02
C THR A 187 1.46 -7.20 -13.91
N PHE A 188 1.83 -5.96 -14.24
CA PHE A 188 2.47 -5.02 -13.32
C PHE A 188 1.71 -3.70 -13.31
N HIS A 189 1.61 -3.09 -12.14
CA HIS A 189 0.74 -1.95 -11.90
C HIS A 189 1.39 -0.98 -10.93
N LYS A 190 1.27 0.31 -11.24
CA LYS A 190 1.73 1.42 -10.41
C LYS A 190 0.52 2.21 -9.92
N PHE A 191 0.46 2.45 -8.62
CA PHE A 191 -0.49 3.36 -8.01
C PHE A 191 0.28 4.42 -7.23
N THR A 192 -0.18 5.66 -7.29
CA THR A 192 0.39 6.75 -6.51
C THR A 192 -0.72 7.52 -5.84
N PHE A 193 -0.48 7.90 -4.60
CA PHE A 193 -1.24 8.91 -3.89
C PHE A 193 -0.30 10.09 -3.64
N ASN A 194 -0.56 11.20 -4.31
CA ASN A 194 0.20 12.44 -4.16
C ASN A 194 -0.60 13.38 -3.27
N ARG A 195 -0.02 13.80 -2.14
CA ARG A 195 -0.65 14.78 -1.26
C ARG A 195 -0.40 16.20 -1.80
N THR A 196 -1.35 17.07 -1.56
CA THR A 196 -1.26 18.52 -1.85
C THR A 196 -0.74 19.28 -0.65
#